data_AF-A0A975JJW8-F1
#
_entry.id   AF-A0A975JJW8-F1
#
_cell.length_a   1.000
_cell.length_b   1.000
_cell.length_c   1.000
_cell.angle_alpha   90.00
_cell.angle_beta   90.00
_cell.angle_gamma   90.00
#
_symmetry.space_group_name_H-M   'P 1'
#
loop_
_entity.id
_entity.type
_entity.pdbx_description
1 polymer ?
#
loop_
_entity_poly.entity_id
_entity_poly.type
_entity_poly.pdbx_seq_one_letter_code
_entity_poly.pdbx_strand_id
1 'polypeptide(L)'
;MNASQIGARVGGEGTVGRGWRTFFWIAMAFNFLIGTMGMLSPEATVDARIIGLLVFSFGVIYLLVARDPARFAPVLWAGVIGKIGVVALLGPETFGENGDRLIAGVLVLDGVFALGFLAFLLTRGESR
;
A
#
# COMPACT_ATOMS: atom_id res chain seq x y z
N MET A 1 12.43 6.82 -48.12
CA MET A 1 12.18 6.18 -46.81
C MET A 1 11.24 7.11 -46.05
N ASN A 2 10.02 6.65 -45.74
CA ASN A 2 8.88 7.48 -45.37
C ASN A 2 8.90 7.91 -43.89
N ALA A 3 8.62 9.19 -43.64
CA ALA A 3 8.45 9.82 -42.32
C ALA A 3 7.28 9.23 -41.48
N SER A 4 6.48 8.33 -42.05
CA SER A 4 5.35 7.68 -41.38
C SER A 4 5.75 6.65 -40.31
N GLN A 5 7.02 6.27 -40.21
CA GLN A 5 7.49 5.34 -39.16
C GLN A 5 7.95 6.05 -37.86
N ILE A 6 8.08 7.38 -37.87
CA ILE A 6 8.55 8.13 -36.69
C ILE A 6 7.39 8.42 -35.73
N GLY A 7 6.14 8.48 -36.23
CA GLY A 7 4.93 8.67 -35.41
C GLY A 7 4.48 7.43 -34.61
N ALA A 8 5.00 6.24 -34.92
CA ALA A 8 4.52 4.98 -34.35
C ALA A 8 5.22 4.57 -33.03
N ARG A 9 6.14 5.39 -32.50
CA ARG A 9 6.81 5.16 -31.21
C ARG A 9 6.48 6.20 -30.14
N VAL A 10 5.56 7.12 -30.41
CA VAL A 10 5.04 8.08 -29.43
C VAL A 10 3.74 7.52 -28.85
N GLY A 11 3.89 6.42 -28.13
CA GLY A 11 2.81 5.70 -27.47
C GLY A 11 3.40 4.81 -26.38
N GLY A 12 4.40 5.32 -25.66
CA GLY A 12 4.82 4.70 -24.42
C GLY A 12 3.75 4.95 -23.38
N GLU A 13 2.70 4.13 -23.35
CA GLU A 13 2.00 3.87 -22.09
C GLU A 13 3.10 3.48 -21.11
N GLY A 14 3.51 4.42 -20.25
CA GLY A 14 4.67 4.26 -19.39
C GLY A 14 4.50 3.00 -18.57
N THR A 15 5.14 1.91 -19.01
CA THR A 15 4.97 0.61 -18.39
C THR A 15 5.49 0.73 -16.97
N VAL A 16 4.59 0.68 -15.99
CA VAL A 16 4.96 0.76 -14.58
C VAL A 16 6.01 -0.31 -14.31
N GLY A 17 7.17 0.13 -13.81
CA GLY A 17 8.33 -0.73 -13.61
C GLY A 17 8.01 -1.96 -12.77
N ARG A 18 8.68 -3.08 -13.07
CA ARG A 18 8.49 -4.36 -12.35
C ARG A 18 8.63 -4.21 -10.82
N GLY A 19 9.54 -3.35 -10.36
CA GLY A 19 9.73 -3.07 -8.93
C GLY A 19 8.47 -2.55 -8.23
N TRP A 20 7.73 -1.63 -8.85
CA TRP A 20 6.48 -1.11 -8.29
C TRP A 20 5.41 -2.17 -8.21
N ARG A 21 5.28 -3.01 -9.25
CA ARG A 21 4.35 -4.15 -9.21
C ARG A 21 4.68 -5.10 -8.06
N THR A 22 5.96 -5.48 -7.91
CA THR A 22 6.41 -6.32 -6.81
C THR A 22 6.12 -5.68 -5.45
N PHE A 23 6.37 -4.37 -5.30
CA PHE A 23 6.05 -3.64 -4.08
C PHE A 23 4.55 -3.71 -3.72
N PHE A 24 3.64 -3.53 -4.69
CA PHE A 24 2.20 -3.65 -4.43
C PHE A 24 1.77 -5.09 -4.11
N TRP A 25 2.40 -6.10 -4.71
CA TRP A 25 2.19 -7.50 -4.34
C TRP A 25 2.61 -7.79 -2.89
N ILE A 26 3.75 -7.24 -2.46
CA ILE A 26 4.21 -7.35 -1.07
C ILE A 26 3.24 -6.62 -0.13
N ALA A 27 2.82 -5.41 -0.47
CA ALA A 27 1.84 -4.66 0.31
C ALA A 27 0.52 -5.43 0.45
N MET A 28 0.02 -6.01 -0.62
CA MET A 28 -1.16 -6.88 -0.60
C MET A 28 -0.97 -8.05 0.37
N ALA A 29 0.11 -8.82 0.21
CA ALA A 29 0.35 -10.02 1.01
C ALA A 29 0.47 -9.68 2.50
N PHE A 30 1.16 -8.59 2.83
CA PHE A 30 1.28 -8.08 4.19
C PHE A 30 -0.09 -7.74 4.79
N ASN A 31 -0.92 -6.97 4.07
CA ASN A 31 -2.22 -6.55 4.60
C ASN A 31 -3.20 -7.72 4.73
N PHE A 32 -3.14 -8.73 3.84
CA PHE A 32 -3.89 -9.97 4.04
C PHE A 32 -3.42 -10.72 5.29
N LEU A 33 -2.11 -10.91 5.46
CA LEU A 33 -1.57 -11.63 6.60
C LEU A 33 -1.94 -10.95 7.93
N ILE A 34 -1.64 -9.66 8.08
CA ILE A 34 -1.92 -8.90 9.31
C ILE A 34 -3.43 -8.79 9.55
N GLY A 35 -4.20 -8.49 8.50
CA GLY A 35 -5.65 -8.40 8.60
C GLY A 35 -6.29 -9.72 9.04
N THR A 36 -5.88 -10.84 8.45
CA THR A 36 -6.35 -12.17 8.85
C THR A 36 -5.98 -12.52 10.29
N MET A 37 -4.74 -12.26 10.72
CA MET A 37 -4.34 -12.49 12.11
C MET A 37 -5.15 -11.64 13.10
N GLY A 38 -5.36 -10.35 12.79
CA GLY A 38 -6.18 -9.45 13.61
C GLY A 38 -7.66 -9.88 13.69
N MET A 39 -8.22 -10.38 12.58
CA MET A 39 -9.60 -10.87 12.54
C MET A 39 -9.80 -12.18 13.29
N LEU A 40 -8.83 -13.10 13.22
CA LEU A 40 -8.99 -14.49 13.68
C LEU A 40 -8.33 -14.77 15.02
N SER A 41 -7.58 -13.82 15.58
CA SER A 41 -7.00 -13.97 16.93
C SER A 41 -8.11 -14.29 17.95
N PRO A 42 -7.94 -15.34 18.79
CA PRO A 42 -8.95 -15.73 19.79
C PRO A 42 -9.28 -14.61 20.77
N GLU A 43 -8.30 -13.80 21.13
CA GLU A 43 -8.40 -12.73 22.14
C GLU A 43 -8.85 -11.38 21.53
N ALA A 44 -9.05 -11.31 20.21
CA ALA A 44 -9.43 -10.06 19.56
C ALA A 44 -10.84 -9.59 19.96
N THR A 45 -10.91 -8.36 20.46
CA THR A 45 -12.16 -7.62 20.65
C THR A 45 -12.87 -7.42 19.31
N VAL A 46 -14.18 -7.10 19.35
CA VAL A 46 -14.94 -6.81 18.12
C VAL A 46 -14.30 -5.68 17.31
N ASP A 47 -13.86 -4.61 17.98
CA ASP A 47 -13.17 -3.49 17.35
C ASP A 47 -11.87 -3.93 16.67
N ALA A 48 -11.06 -4.76 17.33
CA ALA A 48 -9.82 -5.30 16.76
C ALA A 48 -10.11 -6.16 15.52
N ARG A 49 -11.21 -6.94 15.52
CA ARG A 49 -11.62 -7.73 14.35
C ARG A 49 -12.08 -6.85 13.20
N ILE A 50 -12.82 -5.76 13.48
CA ILE A 50 -13.22 -4.78 12.46
C ILE A 50 -11.98 -4.12 11.85
N ILE A 51 -11.02 -3.71 12.67
CA ILE A 51 -9.73 -3.17 12.20
C ILE A 51 -9.02 -4.20 11.31
N GLY A 52 -8.94 -5.46 11.74
CA GLY A 52 -8.37 -6.55 10.95
C GLY A 52 -9.06 -6.72 9.59
N LEU A 53 -10.39 -6.64 9.55
CA LEU A 53 -11.17 -6.72 8.31
C LEU A 53 -10.89 -5.54 7.38
N LEU A 54 -10.76 -4.33 7.91
CA LEU A 54 -10.40 -3.14 7.14
C LEU A 54 -8.99 -3.26 6.57
N VAL A 55 -8.02 -3.71 7.37
CA VAL A 55 -6.64 -3.97 6.92
C VAL A 55 -6.63 -5.03 5.82
N PHE A 56 -7.37 -6.14 5.99
CA PHE A 56 -7.53 -7.15 4.96
C PHE A 56 -8.13 -6.57 3.66
N SER A 57 -9.15 -5.72 3.78
CA SER A 57 -9.79 -5.05 2.64
C SER A 57 -8.83 -4.13 1.88
N PHE A 58 -7.91 -3.45 2.57
CA PHE A 58 -6.82 -2.73 1.91
C PHE A 58 -5.90 -3.67 1.11
N GLY A 59 -5.70 -4.91 1.55
CA GLY A 59 -5.02 -5.93 0.76
C GLY A 59 -5.72 -6.16 -0.60
N VAL A 60 -7.05 -6.19 -0.65
CA VAL A 60 -7.80 -6.29 -1.92
C VAL A 60 -7.54 -5.08 -2.81
N ILE A 61 -7.51 -3.88 -2.24
CA ILE A 61 -7.18 -2.66 -3.00
C ILE A 61 -5.77 -2.78 -3.60
N TYR A 62 -4.78 -3.20 -2.81
CA TYR A 62 -3.40 -3.34 -3.29
C TYR A 62 -3.25 -4.47 -4.30
N LEU A 63 -4.08 -5.52 -4.25
CA LEU A 63 -4.17 -6.53 -5.31
C LEU A 63 -4.60 -5.90 -6.65
N LEU A 64 -5.65 -5.06 -6.63
CA LEU A 64 -6.12 -4.37 -7.84
C LEU A 64 -5.03 -3.44 -8.39
N VAL A 65 -4.38 -2.68 -7.51
CA VAL A 65 -3.25 -1.82 -7.89
C VAL A 65 -2.08 -2.64 -8.43
N ALA A 66 -1.74 -3.78 -7.84
CA ALA A 66 -0.63 -4.62 -8.33
C ALA A 66 -0.88 -5.13 -9.76
N ARG A 67 -2.14 -5.40 -10.12
CA ARG A 67 -2.54 -5.85 -11.46
C ARG A 67 -2.49 -4.74 -12.50
N ASP A 68 -3.01 -3.57 -12.16
CA ASP A 68 -3.01 -2.41 -13.06
C ASP A 68 -2.68 -1.12 -12.28
N PRO A 69 -1.38 -0.86 -12.02
CA PRO A 69 -1.00 0.24 -11.16
C PRO A 69 -1.33 1.60 -11.77
N ALA A 70 -1.27 1.73 -13.09
CA ALA A 70 -1.55 3.00 -13.78
C ALA A 70 -3.01 3.41 -13.61
N ARG A 71 -3.93 2.45 -13.75
CA ARG A 71 -5.38 2.67 -13.61
C ARG A 71 -5.81 2.94 -12.17
N PHE A 72 -5.34 2.12 -11.23
CA PHE A 72 -5.81 2.16 -9.83
C PHE A 72 -4.98 3.05 -8.90
N ALA A 73 -3.90 3.65 -9.40
CA ALA A 73 -3.06 4.55 -8.62
C ALA A 73 -3.81 5.62 -7.80
N PRO A 74 -4.87 6.30 -8.26
CA PRO A 74 -5.58 7.30 -7.44
C PRO A 74 -6.12 6.74 -6.11
N VAL A 75 -6.46 5.45 -6.06
CA VAL A 75 -6.98 4.77 -4.86
C VAL A 75 -5.91 4.67 -3.77
N LEU A 76 -4.62 4.74 -4.12
CA LEU A 76 -3.53 4.69 -3.15
C LEU A 76 -3.54 5.85 -2.15
N TRP A 77 -4.22 6.97 -2.44
CA TRP A 77 -4.41 8.03 -1.46
C TRP A 77 -5.13 7.54 -0.20
N ALA A 78 -6.09 6.63 -0.33
CA ALA A 78 -6.74 6.00 0.82
C ALA A 78 -5.72 5.20 1.65
N GLY A 79 -4.80 4.49 0.99
CA GLY A 79 -3.71 3.76 1.66
C GLY A 79 -2.70 4.68 2.35
N VAL A 80 -2.33 5.80 1.71
CA VAL A 80 -1.44 6.82 2.30
C VAL A 80 -2.06 7.41 3.57
N ILE A 81 -3.30 7.91 3.47
CA ILE A 81 -4.01 8.52 4.60
C ILE A 81 -4.21 7.50 5.71
N GLY A 82 -4.67 6.29 5.37
CA GLY A 82 -4.91 5.23 6.34
C GLY A 82 -3.64 4.87 7.11
N LYS A 83 -2.53 4.61 6.42
CA LYS A 83 -1.28 4.20 7.09
C LYS A 83 -0.62 5.33 7.88
N ILE A 84 -0.61 6.57 7.35
CA ILE A 84 -0.12 7.72 8.13
C ILE A 84 -0.97 7.93 9.38
N GLY A 85 -2.30 7.83 9.26
CA GLY A 85 -3.21 7.93 10.39
C GLY A 85 -2.95 6.85 11.44
N VAL A 86 -2.78 5.60 11.04
CA VAL A 86 -2.45 4.49 11.96
C VAL A 86 -1.13 4.73 12.67
N VAL A 87 -0.08 5.16 11.95
CA VAL A 87 1.23 5.50 12.56
C VAL A 87 1.10 6.66 13.55
N ALA A 88 0.36 7.72 13.20
CA ALA A 88 0.18 8.88 14.05
C ALA A 88 -0.62 8.56 15.32
N LEU A 89 -1.66 7.72 15.20
CA LEU A 89 -2.53 7.36 16.31
C LEU A 89 -1.88 6.35 17.25
N LEU A 90 -1.24 5.31 16.71
CA LEU A 90 -0.67 4.21 17.51
C LEU A 90 0.79 4.44 17.90
N GLY A 91 1.51 5.30 17.18
CA GLY A 91 2.95 5.54 17.38
C GLY A 91 3.36 5.89 18.81
N PRO A 92 2.72 6.88 19.46
CA PRO A 92 3.11 7.29 20.81
C PRO A 92 3.05 6.16 21.84
N GLU A 93 2.01 5.34 21.78
CA GLU A 93 1.82 4.19 22.68
C GLU A 93 2.77 3.05 22.30
N THR A 94 2.87 2.75 21.01
CA THR A 94 3.64 1.61 20.48
C THR A 94 5.15 1.77 20.66
N PHE A 95 5.68 3.00 20.62
CA PHE A 95 7.11 3.27 20.82
C PHE A 95 7.44 3.75 22.24
N GLY A 96 6.47 3.72 23.16
CA GLY A 96 6.68 4.00 24.59
C GLY A 96 7.34 2.85 25.35
N GLU A 97 7.56 3.05 26.65
CA GLU A 97 8.29 2.09 27.53
C GLU A 97 7.67 0.69 27.59
N ASN A 98 6.36 0.58 27.34
CA ASN A 98 5.60 -0.68 27.39
C ASN A 98 5.10 -1.15 26.01
N GLY A 99 5.66 -0.62 24.93
CA GLY A 99 5.22 -0.94 23.57
C GLY A 99 5.47 -2.40 23.16
N ASP A 100 4.51 -3.01 22.48
CA ASP A 100 4.68 -4.33 21.88
C ASP A 100 5.59 -4.24 20.65
N ARG A 101 6.72 -4.97 20.67
CA ARG A 101 7.71 -4.99 19.59
C ARG A 101 7.13 -5.50 18.26
N LEU A 102 6.18 -6.43 18.30
CA LEU A 102 5.54 -6.94 17.09
C LEU A 102 4.65 -5.86 16.46
N ILE A 103 3.87 -5.16 17.28
CA ILE A 103 3.04 -4.04 16.82
C ILE A 103 3.92 -2.90 16.29
N ALA A 104 5.03 -2.59 16.97
CA ALA A 104 6.01 -1.62 16.50
C ALA A 104 6.58 -1.98 15.13
N GLY A 105 6.93 -3.26 14.91
CA GLY A 105 7.38 -3.74 13.61
C GLY A 105 6.33 -3.58 12.51
N VAL A 106 5.07 -3.91 12.79
CA VAL A 106 3.95 -3.70 11.88
C VAL A 106 3.78 -2.21 11.55
N LEU A 107 3.89 -1.35 12.55
CA LEU A 107 3.72 0.10 12.41
C LEU A 107 4.82 0.74 11.55
N VAL A 108 6.08 0.30 11.72
CA VAL A 108 7.21 0.73 10.88
C VAL A 108 6.97 0.32 9.43
N LEU A 109 6.55 -0.93 9.19
CA LEU A 109 6.26 -1.41 7.83
C LEU A 109 5.10 -0.63 7.20
N ASP A 110 4.08 -0.27 7.98
CA ASP A 110 2.99 0.59 7.51
C ASP A 110 3.49 1.98 7.10
N GLY A 111 4.39 2.58 7.88
CA GLY A 111 5.07 3.82 7.50
C GLY A 111 5.83 3.68 6.18
N VAL A 112 6.59 2.60 6.00
CA VAL A 112 7.33 2.31 4.76
C VAL A 112 6.37 2.16 3.57
N PHE A 113 5.25 1.43 3.73
CA PHE A 113 4.26 1.32 2.67
C PHE A 113 3.62 2.67 2.33
N ALA A 114 3.29 3.50 3.33
CA ALA A 114 2.73 4.82 3.10
C ALA A 114 3.68 5.70 2.28
N LEU A 115 4.97 5.70 2.64
CA LEU A 115 6.01 6.41 1.90
C LEU A 115 6.16 5.88 0.46
N GLY A 116 6.14 4.55 0.28
CA GLY A 116 6.19 3.95 -1.05
C GLY A 116 4.98 4.29 -1.93
N PHE A 117 3.77 4.31 -1.35
CA PHE A 117 2.56 4.75 -2.05
C PHE A 117 2.66 6.22 -2.46
N LEU A 118 3.12 7.09 -1.56
CA LEU A 118 3.31 8.50 -1.84
C LEU A 118 4.36 8.71 -2.94
N ALA A 119 5.50 8.03 -2.85
CA ALA A 119 6.56 8.10 -3.86
C ALA A 119 6.05 7.67 -5.24
N PHE A 120 5.27 6.57 -5.32
CA PHE A 120 4.67 6.15 -6.58
C PHE A 120 3.65 7.17 -7.12
N LEU A 121 2.84 7.76 -6.24
CA LEU A 121 1.84 8.77 -6.61
C LEU A 121 2.48 10.06 -7.15
N LEU A 122 3.62 10.46 -6.59
CA LEU A 122 4.36 11.66 -7.01
C LEU A 122 5.11 11.42 -8.33
N THR A 123 5.82 10.29 -8.44
CA THR A 123 6.61 9.98 -9.64
C THR A 123 5.76 9.73 -10.89
N ARG A 124 4.53 9.19 -10.75
CA ARG A 124 3.62 9.06 -11.90
C ARG A 124 3.07 10.40 -12.39
N GLY A 125 2.98 11.40 -11.50
CA GLY A 125 2.41 12.71 -11.81
C GLY A 125 3.30 13.50 -12.77
N GLU A 126 4.61 13.29 -12.70
CA GLU A 126 5.62 13.89 -13.58
C GLU A 126 5.66 13.26 -14.98
N SER A 127 5.02 12.10 -15.17
CA SER A 127 5.02 11.34 -16.44
C SER A 127 3.76 11.56 -17.29
N ARG A 128 2.92 12.54 -16.94
CA ARG A 128 1.71 12.95 -17.68
C ARG A 128 1.97 14.27 -18.40
#